data_AF-A0ABD3MS03-F1
#
_entry.id   AF-A0ABD3MS03-F1
#
_cell.length_a   1.000
_cell.length_b   1.000
_cell.length_c   1.000
_cell.angle_alpha   90.00
_cell.angle_beta   90.00
_cell.angle_gamma   90.00
#
_symmetry.space_group_name_H-M   'P 1'
#
loop_
_entity.id
_entity.type
_entity.pdbx_description
1 polymer ?
#
loop_
_entity_poly.entity_id
_entity_poly.type
_entity_poly.pdbx_seq_one_letter_code
_entity_poly.pdbx_strand_id
1 'polypeptide(L)'
;MTISHAAKEMGKWCDSMTGVEGSSGYITLLVLSILGYLYMNYGAQMNGSSNKVDEGNEIESPEPMRNFTAKQLRNFDGSTNENSDEPKPVYLSVGGTVFDVSNGRDFYGPGGPYEIFAGRECGAALATMSFDESLLDNISACETLGVGDKAELANWLEKFEHYRCYPVKGRLVPDSKLPSAERTISMEELAKYDGNNQDIPTGYATCPIYLGALDKVFDVSFGGVEMYGKDGPYQRFAGKDASRALALMSFDPKDVENTDISDLEEKKVKVLKDWVKTFEEKKGYPVVGKLDKTL
;
A
#
# COMPACT_ATOMS: atom_id res chain seq x y z
N MET A 1 -30.63 1.03 -61.34
CA MET A 1 -31.43 0.67 -60.15
C MET A 1 -31.20 1.79 -59.13
N THR A 2 -32.20 2.63 -58.86
CA THR A 2 -32.03 3.87 -58.07
C THR A 2 -31.97 3.57 -56.57
N ILE A 3 -31.19 4.36 -55.83
CA ILE A 3 -30.95 4.26 -54.37
C ILE A 3 -32.26 4.13 -53.56
N SER A 4 -33.34 4.72 -54.05
CA SER A 4 -34.70 4.67 -53.46
C SER A 4 -35.33 3.27 -53.44
N HIS A 5 -35.03 2.41 -54.41
CA HIS A 5 -35.62 1.07 -54.49
C HIS A 5 -34.92 0.11 -53.51
N ALA A 6 -33.58 0.18 -53.44
CA ALA A 6 -32.80 -0.61 -52.49
C ALA A 6 -33.12 -0.26 -51.03
N ALA A 7 -33.33 1.02 -50.71
CA ALA A 7 -33.70 1.46 -49.37
C ALA A 7 -35.07 0.94 -48.91
N LYS A 8 -36.04 0.85 -49.82
CA LYS A 8 -37.38 0.31 -49.52
C LYS A 8 -37.37 -1.21 -49.31
N GLU A 9 -36.57 -1.94 -50.08
CA GLU A 9 -36.44 -3.39 -49.94
C GLU A 9 -35.64 -3.77 -48.68
N MET A 10 -34.63 -2.99 -48.31
CA MET A 10 -33.93 -3.14 -47.01
C MET A 10 -34.86 -2.86 -45.82
N GLY A 11 -35.72 -1.84 -45.89
CA GLY A 11 -36.68 -1.54 -44.82
C GLY A 11 -37.64 -2.71 -44.55
N LYS A 12 -38.23 -3.28 -45.61
CA LYS A 12 -39.13 -4.45 -45.48
C LYS A 12 -38.42 -5.68 -44.90
N TRP A 13 -37.15 -5.87 -45.23
CA TRP A 13 -36.35 -6.98 -44.69
C TRP A 13 -36.06 -6.80 -43.19
N CYS A 14 -35.71 -5.58 -42.75
CA CYS A 14 -35.51 -5.27 -41.34
C CYS A 14 -36.80 -5.41 -40.52
N ASP A 15 -37.93 -4.98 -41.07
CA ASP A 15 -39.24 -5.08 -40.41
C ASP A 15 -39.66 -6.55 -40.27
N SER A 16 -39.37 -7.39 -41.27
CA SER A 16 -39.59 -8.84 -41.21
C SER A 16 -38.69 -9.57 -40.19
N MET A 17 -37.48 -9.07 -39.95
CA MET A 17 -36.53 -9.65 -38.98
C MET A 17 -36.86 -9.27 -37.54
N THR A 18 -37.31 -8.04 -37.32
CA THR A 18 -37.50 -7.46 -35.98
C THR A 18 -38.95 -7.50 -35.51
N GLY A 19 -39.91 -7.67 -36.42
CA GLY A 19 -41.35 -7.65 -36.12
C GLY A 19 -41.90 -6.25 -35.80
N VAL A 20 -41.11 -5.19 -36.06
CA VAL A 20 -41.49 -3.79 -35.79
C VAL A 20 -41.51 -3.04 -37.13
N GLU A 21 -42.65 -2.43 -37.47
CA GLU A 21 -42.81 -1.72 -38.76
C GLU A 21 -42.18 -0.33 -38.75
N GLY A 22 -41.47 0.01 -39.84
CA GLY A 22 -40.95 1.35 -40.11
C GLY A 22 -39.52 1.60 -39.62
N SER A 23 -39.13 2.88 -39.55
CA SER A 23 -37.75 3.30 -39.24
C SER A 23 -37.19 2.80 -37.90
N SER A 24 -38.05 2.26 -37.03
CA SER A 24 -37.71 1.65 -35.73
C SER A 24 -37.06 0.26 -35.86
N GLY A 25 -37.33 -0.50 -36.92
CA GLY A 25 -36.68 -1.80 -37.20
C GLY A 25 -35.18 -1.64 -37.50
N TYR A 26 -34.81 -0.55 -38.16
CA TYR A 26 -33.41 -0.22 -38.43
C TYR A 26 -32.66 0.23 -37.16
N ILE A 27 -33.31 1.04 -36.32
CA ILE A 27 -32.75 1.52 -35.05
C ILE A 27 -32.52 0.35 -34.09
N THR A 28 -33.45 -0.60 -34.02
CA THR A 28 -33.30 -1.79 -33.16
C THR A 28 -32.15 -2.69 -33.61
N LEU A 29 -31.96 -2.92 -34.92
CA LEU A 29 -30.81 -3.67 -35.42
C LEU A 29 -29.48 -2.95 -35.18
N LEU A 30 -29.43 -1.62 -35.31
CA LEU A 30 -28.23 -0.84 -34.98
C LEU A 30 -27.91 -0.92 -33.48
N VAL A 31 -28.90 -0.77 -32.61
CA VAL A 31 -28.70 -0.89 -31.15
C VAL A 31 -28.24 -2.29 -30.78
N LEU A 32 -28.82 -3.36 -31.35
CA LEU A 32 -28.38 -4.73 -31.13
C LEU A 32 -26.96 -4.99 -31.66
N SER A 33 -26.60 -4.38 -32.80
CA SER A 33 -25.23 -4.48 -33.33
C SER A 33 -24.20 -3.75 -32.45
N ILE A 34 -24.56 -2.60 -31.89
CA ILE A 34 -23.71 -1.84 -30.97
C ILE A 34 -23.59 -2.56 -29.63
N LEU A 35 -24.69 -3.07 -29.08
CA LEU A 35 -24.67 -3.88 -27.86
C LEU A 35 -23.90 -5.19 -28.05
N GLY A 36 -24.06 -5.85 -29.20
CA GLY A 36 -23.27 -7.02 -29.58
C GLY A 36 -21.78 -6.70 -29.74
N TYR A 37 -21.43 -5.57 -30.36
CA TYR A 37 -20.05 -5.10 -30.46
C TYR A 37 -19.46 -4.79 -29.08
N LEU A 38 -20.19 -4.08 -28.21
CA LEU A 38 -19.78 -3.81 -26.83
C LEU A 38 -19.63 -5.10 -26.02
N TYR A 39 -20.53 -6.07 -26.17
CA TYR A 39 -20.44 -7.38 -25.52
C TYR A 39 -19.26 -8.19 -26.04
N MET A 40 -18.99 -8.18 -27.35
CA MET A 40 -17.83 -8.84 -27.94
C MET A 40 -16.51 -8.16 -27.52
N ASN A 41 -16.49 -6.84 -27.34
CA ASN A 41 -15.32 -6.10 -26.86
C ASN A 41 -15.08 -6.32 -25.35
N TYR A 42 -16.17 -6.40 -24.57
CA TYR A 42 -16.13 -6.79 -23.15
C TYR A 42 -15.69 -8.25 -22.99
N GLY A 43 -16.19 -9.14 -23.84
CA GLY A 43 -15.78 -10.53 -23.92
C GLY A 43 -14.34 -10.72 -24.41
N ALA A 44 -13.85 -9.86 -25.31
CA ALA A 44 -12.45 -9.85 -25.74
C ALA A 44 -11.50 -9.34 -24.65
N GLN A 45 -11.93 -8.38 -23.81
CA GLN A 45 -11.20 -8.01 -22.59
C GLN A 45 -11.17 -9.15 -21.56
N MET A 46 -12.21 -9.98 -21.47
CA MET A 46 -12.24 -11.15 -20.57
C MET A 46 -11.51 -12.39 -21.13
N ASN A 47 -11.44 -12.55 -22.46
CA ASN A 47 -10.76 -13.68 -23.12
C ASN A 47 -9.28 -13.41 -23.45
N GLY A 48 -8.75 -12.22 -23.13
CA GLY A 48 -7.33 -11.87 -23.28
C GLY A 48 -6.42 -12.40 -22.16
N SER A 49 -6.97 -13.09 -21.15
CA SER A 49 -6.20 -13.66 -20.05
C SER A 49 -6.43 -15.17 -19.94
N SER A 50 -6.11 -15.91 -21.02
CA SER A 50 -5.82 -17.34 -20.85
C SER A 50 -4.43 -17.46 -20.23
N ASN A 51 -4.40 -17.49 -18.90
CA ASN A 51 -3.21 -17.83 -18.13
C ASN A 51 -2.59 -19.10 -18.70
N LYS A 52 -1.37 -18.97 -19.26
CA LYS A 52 -0.44 -20.09 -19.22
C LYS A 52 -0.14 -20.29 -17.74
N VAL A 53 -0.70 -21.35 -17.16
CA VAL A 53 -0.33 -21.80 -15.83
C VAL A 53 1.12 -22.26 -15.95
N ASP A 54 2.03 -21.42 -15.49
CA ASP A 54 3.40 -21.80 -15.22
C ASP A 54 3.36 -22.64 -13.94
N GLU A 55 3.55 -23.96 -14.08
CA GLU A 55 3.65 -24.89 -12.96
C GLU A 55 4.97 -24.61 -12.22
N GLY A 56 4.91 -23.66 -11.29
CA GLY A 56 6.07 -23.30 -10.47
C GLY A 56 5.89 -22.13 -9.50
N ASN A 57 4.73 -21.46 -9.46
CA ASN A 57 4.51 -20.39 -8.49
C ASN A 57 4.24 -20.98 -7.09
N GLU A 58 5.24 -20.91 -6.21
CA GLU A 58 4.98 -20.78 -4.78
C GLU A 58 3.89 -19.71 -4.61
N ILE A 59 2.81 -20.04 -3.92
CA ILE A 59 1.78 -19.06 -3.59
C ILE A 59 2.44 -18.12 -2.58
N GLU A 60 3.06 -17.03 -3.07
CA GLU A 60 3.54 -15.94 -2.24
C GLU A 60 2.35 -15.50 -1.39
N SER A 61 2.43 -15.75 -0.09
CA SER A 61 1.41 -15.29 0.85
C SER A 61 1.30 -13.77 0.69
N PRO A 62 0.09 -13.21 0.59
CA PRO A 62 -0.07 -11.77 0.43
C PRO A 62 0.66 -11.05 1.56
N GLU A 63 1.57 -10.14 1.20
CA GLU A 63 2.32 -9.35 2.18
C GLU A 63 1.36 -8.73 3.20
N PRO A 64 1.67 -8.82 4.52
CA PRO A 64 0.80 -8.26 5.52
C PRO A 64 0.75 -6.73 5.38
N MET A 65 -0.45 -6.17 5.60
CA MET A 65 -0.60 -4.72 5.64
C MET A 65 0.29 -4.10 6.72
N ARG A 66 0.84 -2.93 6.44
CA ARG A 66 1.74 -2.22 7.36
C ARG A 66 1.50 -0.73 7.41
N ASN A 67 2.14 -0.09 8.38
CA ASN A 67 2.20 1.36 8.44
C ASN A 67 3.34 1.88 7.53
N PHE A 68 3.17 3.09 7.01
CA PHE A 68 4.15 3.79 6.19
C PHE A 68 4.37 5.18 6.76
N THR A 69 5.62 5.63 6.78
CA THR A 69 5.93 7.06 6.85
C THR A 69 6.00 7.65 5.44
N ALA A 70 5.89 8.96 5.31
CA ALA A 70 6.05 9.63 4.02
C ALA A 70 7.43 9.33 3.40
N LYS A 71 8.48 9.30 4.24
CA LYS A 71 9.84 8.93 3.83
C LYS A 71 9.94 7.51 3.30
N GLN A 72 9.25 6.55 3.91
CA GLN A 72 9.24 5.17 3.42
C GLN A 72 8.44 5.03 2.13
N LEU A 73 7.28 5.69 2.04
CA LEU A 73 6.43 5.62 0.85
C LEU A 73 7.15 6.14 -0.40
N ARG A 74 8.04 7.12 -0.25
CA ARG A 74 8.87 7.65 -1.33
C ARG A 74 9.75 6.65 -2.05
N ASN A 75 10.11 5.55 -1.40
CA ASN A 75 10.94 4.52 -2.02
C ASN A 75 10.16 3.65 -3.03
N PHE A 76 8.84 3.87 -3.17
CA PHE A 76 7.95 3.10 -4.03
C PHE A 76 7.44 3.97 -5.19
N ASP A 77 8.36 4.63 -5.89
CA ASP A 77 8.06 5.56 -7.00
C ASP A 77 8.13 4.90 -8.39
N GLY A 78 8.44 3.60 -8.45
CA GLY A 78 8.59 2.89 -9.72
C GLY A 78 9.95 3.01 -10.39
N SER A 79 10.89 3.80 -9.83
CA SER A 79 12.24 3.92 -10.37
C SER A 79 13.00 2.60 -10.32
N THR A 80 14.02 2.44 -11.17
CA THR A 80 14.90 1.27 -11.13
C THR A 80 15.77 1.30 -9.86
N ASN A 81 16.03 0.14 -9.27
CA ASN A 81 16.95 0.05 -8.14
C ASN A 81 18.39 0.36 -8.58
N GLU A 82 19.16 1.05 -7.74
CA GLU A 82 20.58 1.34 -8.03
C GLU A 82 21.43 0.06 -8.13
N ASN A 83 20.94 -1.06 -7.58
CA ASN A 83 21.66 -2.32 -7.47
C ASN A 83 20.98 -3.49 -8.21
N SER A 84 19.87 -3.26 -8.93
CA SER A 84 19.24 -4.27 -9.79
C SER A 84 18.55 -3.62 -10.98
N ASP A 85 18.50 -4.33 -12.11
CA ASP A 85 17.78 -3.88 -13.31
C ASP A 85 16.25 -3.99 -13.16
N GLU A 86 15.76 -4.42 -11.99
CA GLU A 86 14.33 -4.57 -11.72
C GLU A 86 13.72 -3.25 -11.25
N PRO A 87 12.59 -2.82 -11.84
CA PRO A 87 11.91 -1.62 -11.42
C PRO A 87 11.28 -1.80 -10.04
N LYS A 88 11.39 -0.79 -9.18
CA LYS A 88 10.68 -0.77 -7.89
C LYS A 88 9.17 -0.84 -8.13
N PRO A 89 8.39 -1.36 -7.17
CA PRO A 89 6.95 -1.23 -7.21
C PRO A 89 6.53 0.26 -7.14
N VAL A 90 5.32 0.55 -7.62
CA VAL A 90 4.74 1.90 -7.58
C VAL A 90 3.63 1.91 -6.56
N TYR A 91 3.85 2.58 -5.43
CA TYR A 91 2.81 2.80 -4.43
C TYR A 91 2.40 4.26 -4.42
N LEU A 92 1.16 4.53 -4.04
CA LEU A 92 0.72 5.88 -3.72
C LEU A 92 -0.27 5.82 -2.57
N SER A 93 -0.49 6.95 -1.91
CA SER A 93 -1.47 7.07 -0.84
C SER A 93 -2.61 8.01 -1.26
N VAL A 94 -3.84 7.59 -0.98
CA VAL A 94 -5.06 8.38 -1.21
C VAL A 94 -5.81 8.45 0.12
N GLY A 95 -5.92 9.64 0.70
CA GLY A 95 -6.60 9.83 1.99
C GLY A 95 -5.98 8.99 3.11
N GLY A 96 -4.68 8.70 3.03
CA GLY A 96 -3.96 7.85 3.98
C GLY A 96 -4.02 6.34 3.69
N THR A 97 -4.79 5.89 2.70
CA THR A 97 -4.76 4.48 2.25
C THR A 97 -3.65 4.27 1.23
N VAL A 98 -2.72 3.37 1.50
CA VAL A 98 -1.62 3.05 0.59
C VAL A 98 -2.02 1.92 -0.35
N PHE A 99 -1.95 2.20 -1.65
CA PHE A 99 -2.27 1.27 -2.73
C PHE A 99 -1.02 0.86 -3.49
N ASP A 100 -0.96 -0.40 -3.89
CA ASP A 100 -0.04 -0.88 -4.91
C ASP A 100 -0.63 -0.65 -6.30
N VAL A 101 -0.10 0.35 -6.99
CA VAL A 101 -0.51 0.72 -8.35
C VAL A 101 0.49 0.25 -9.41
N SER A 102 1.30 -0.77 -9.09
CA SER A 102 2.32 -1.31 -10.01
C SER A 102 1.72 -1.84 -11.32
N ASN A 103 0.49 -2.36 -11.30
CA ASN A 103 -0.24 -2.76 -12.51
C ASN A 103 -0.63 -1.57 -13.40
N GLY A 104 -0.66 -0.36 -12.84
CA GLY A 104 -0.89 0.90 -13.54
C GLY A 104 0.40 1.67 -13.82
N ARG A 105 1.55 0.99 -13.95
CA ARG A 105 2.86 1.64 -14.13
C ARG A 105 2.92 2.59 -15.33
N ASP A 106 2.21 2.32 -16.42
CA ASP A 106 2.15 3.22 -17.58
C ASP A 106 1.55 4.60 -17.24
N PHE A 107 0.78 4.68 -16.15
CA PHE A 107 0.16 5.90 -15.64
C PHE A 107 0.99 6.55 -14.54
N TYR A 108 1.37 5.77 -13.53
CA TYR A 108 1.97 6.27 -12.28
C TYR A 108 3.48 6.04 -12.17
N GLY A 109 4.06 5.17 -13.00
CA GLY A 109 5.49 4.94 -13.02
C GLY A 109 6.26 6.05 -13.76
N PRO A 110 7.61 5.98 -13.75
CA PRO A 110 8.45 6.96 -14.41
C PRO A 110 8.09 7.14 -15.90
N GLY A 111 7.89 8.39 -16.32
CA GLY A 111 7.46 8.77 -17.67
C GLY A 111 5.95 8.72 -17.91
N GLY A 112 5.16 8.30 -16.92
CA GLY A 112 3.70 8.29 -16.98
C GLY A 112 3.08 9.68 -16.71
N PRO A 113 1.85 9.94 -17.19
CA PRO A 113 1.17 11.23 -17.01
C PRO A 113 0.85 11.59 -15.55
N TYR A 114 0.85 10.60 -14.65
CA TYR A 114 0.54 10.76 -13.24
C TYR A 114 1.73 10.36 -12.34
N GLU A 115 2.96 10.36 -12.89
CA GLU A 115 4.18 9.98 -12.17
C GLU A 115 4.43 10.81 -10.90
N ILE A 116 3.92 12.04 -10.86
CA ILE A 116 4.07 12.96 -9.72
C ILE A 116 3.44 12.43 -8.43
N PHE A 117 2.47 11.51 -8.54
CA PHE A 117 1.80 10.88 -7.39
C PHE A 117 2.56 9.65 -6.86
N ALA A 118 3.53 9.14 -7.61
CA ALA A 118 4.29 7.95 -7.23
C ALA A 118 5.06 8.18 -5.91
N GLY A 119 4.89 7.26 -4.97
CA GLY A 119 5.48 7.31 -3.65
C GLY A 119 4.96 8.45 -2.76
N ARG A 120 3.79 9.04 -3.07
CA ARG A 120 3.26 10.23 -2.39
C ARG A 120 1.85 10.06 -1.86
N GLU A 121 1.48 10.89 -0.88
CA GLU A 121 0.06 11.14 -0.58
C GLU A 121 -0.48 12.16 -1.58
N CYS A 122 -1.56 11.80 -2.26
CA CYS A 122 -2.13 12.58 -3.35
C CYS A 122 -3.65 12.77 -3.24
N GLY A 123 -4.27 12.39 -2.14
CA GLY A 123 -5.72 12.44 -1.96
C GLY A 123 -6.31 13.83 -2.19
N ALA A 124 -5.70 14.89 -1.63
CA ALA A 124 -6.17 16.26 -1.82
C ALA A 124 -6.02 16.74 -3.27
N ALA A 125 -4.93 16.37 -3.93
CA ALA A 125 -4.68 16.68 -5.34
C ALA A 125 -5.72 15.97 -6.25
N LEU A 126 -5.99 14.69 -6.01
CA LEU A 126 -6.99 13.93 -6.76
C LEU A 126 -8.42 14.47 -6.53
N ALA A 127 -8.76 14.79 -5.29
CA ALA A 127 -10.06 15.34 -4.91
C ALA A 127 -10.36 16.68 -5.60
N THR A 128 -9.33 17.51 -5.77
CA THR A 128 -9.43 18.84 -6.42
C THR A 128 -9.09 18.81 -7.91
N MET A 129 -8.82 17.62 -8.48
CA MET A 129 -8.36 17.44 -9.88
C MET A 129 -7.14 18.31 -10.24
N SER A 130 -6.20 18.42 -9.30
CA SER A 130 -5.02 19.28 -9.39
C SER A 130 -3.74 18.45 -9.48
N PHE A 131 -2.73 19.02 -10.14
CA PHE A 131 -1.34 18.53 -10.14
C PHE A 131 -0.42 19.44 -9.30
N ASP A 132 -0.98 20.32 -8.48
CA ASP A 132 -0.23 21.20 -7.60
C ASP A 132 0.50 20.37 -6.53
N GLU A 133 1.84 20.43 -6.55
CA GLU A 133 2.70 19.77 -5.58
C GLU A 133 2.45 20.20 -4.14
N SER A 134 1.91 21.40 -3.91
CA SER A 134 1.55 21.88 -2.57
C SER A 134 0.44 21.07 -1.90
N LEU A 135 -0.33 20.31 -2.70
CA LEU A 135 -1.40 19.42 -2.23
C LEU A 135 -0.92 17.98 -2.01
N LEU A 136 0.36 17.70 -2.26
CA LEU A 136 0.95 16.38 -2.05
C LEU A 136 1.57 16.28 -0.65
N ASP A 137 1.70 15.04 -0.17
CA ASP A 137 2.42 14.71 1.08
C ASP A 137 1.83 15.30 2.35
N ASN A 138 0.60 15.78 2.24
CA ASN A 138 -0.13 16.38 3.34
C ASN A 138 -1.49 15.68 3.51
N ILE A 139 -1.51 14.64 4.34
CA ILE A 139 -2.74 13.93 4.67
C ILE A 139 -3.78 14.84 5.35
N SER A 140 -3.34 15.85 6.11
CA SER A 140 -4.26 16.79 6.78
C SER A 140 -5.01 17.68 5.79
N ALA A 141 -4.47 17.88 4.58
CA ALA A 141 -5.18 18.58 3.51
C ALA A 141 -6.47 17.85 3.11
N CYS A 142 -6.51 16.51 3.22
CA CYS A 142 -7.73 15.73 2.97
C CYS A 142 -8.81 15.99 4.04
N GLU A 143 -8.40 16.27 5.29
CA GLU A 143 -9.31 16.54 6.41
C GLU A 143 -9.98 17.93 6.27
N THR A 144 -9.29 18.90 5.67
CA THR A 144 -9.75 20.29 5.50
C THR A 144 -10.52 20.56 4.19
N LEU A 145 -10.64 19.56 3.32
CA LEU A 145 -11.39 19.66 2.06
C LEU A 145 -12.86 20.09 2.26
N GLY A 146 -13.39 20.80 1.25
CA GLY A 146 -14.81 21.12 1.16
C GLY A 146 -15.68 19.87 1.02
N VAL A 147 -16.99 19.99 1.26
CA VAL A 147 -17.92 18.83 1.20
C VAL A 147 -17.92 18.17 -0.18
N GLY A 148 -17.85 18.95 -1.26
CA GLY A 148 -17.77 18.44 -2.63
C GLY A 148 -16.47 17.65 -2.86
N ASP A 149 -15.32 18.24 -2.53
CA ASP A 149 -14.02 17.59 -2.71
C ASP A 149 -13.88 16.33 -1.84
N LYS A 150 -14.48 16.29 -0.64
CA LYS A 150 -14.54 15.07 0.18
C LYS A 150 -15.34 13.95 -0.49
N ALA A 151 -16.42 14.29 -1.19
CA ALA A 151 -17.17 13.31 -1.98
C ALA A 151 -16.32 12.79 -3.16
N GLU A 152 -15.58 13.66 -3.84
CA GLU A 152 -14.66 13.24 -4.90
C GLU A 152 -13.50 12.38 -4.38
N LEU A 153 -12.95 12.69 -3.21
CA LEU A 153 -11.96 11.84 -2.55
C LEU A 153 -12.52 10.43 -2.28
N ALA A 154 -13.76 10.34 -1.77
CA ALA A 154 -14.42 9.06 -1.56
C ALA A 154 -14.65 8.30 -2.89
N ASN A 155 -15.05 8.99 -3.95
CA ASN A 155 -15.18 8.41 -5.28
C ASN A 155 -13.84 7.86 -5.81
N TRP A 156 -12.73 8.57 -5.54
CA TRP A 156 -11.39 8.09 -5.92
C TRP A 156 -10.99 6.85 -5.14
N LEU A 157 -11.23 6.81 -3.82
CA LEU A 157 -11.01 5.62 -3.02
C LEU A 157 -11.79 4.42 -3.57
N GLU A 158 -13.07 4.61 -3.90
CA GLU A 158 -13.90 3.57 -4.50
C GLU A 158 -13.33 3.10 -5.86
N LYS A 159 -12.91 4.03 -6.73
CA LYS A 159 -12.25 3.72 -8.02
C LYS A 159 -11.01 2.86 -7.85
N PHE A 160 -10.16 3.18 -6.88
CA PHE A 160 -8.92 2.45 -6.62
C PHE A 160 -9.21 1.05 -6.07
N GLU A 161 -10.11 0.93 -5.10
CA GLU A 161 -10.44 -0.33 -4.43
C GLU A 161 -11.31 -1.27 -5.27
N HIS A 162 -12.33 -0.75 -5.97
CA HIS A 162 -13.38 -1.59 -6.56
C HIS A 162 -13.38 -1.61 -8.09
N TYR A 163 -12.95 -0.52 -8.75
CA TYR A 163 -12.95 -0.46 -10.22
C TYR A 163 -11.61 -0.83 -10.83
N ARG A 164 -10.51 -0.46 -10.17
CA ARG A 164 -9.14 -0.82 -10.54
C ARG A 164 -8.61 -2.00 -9.74
N CYS A 165 -9.21 -2.28 -8.59
CA CYS A 165 -8.84 -3.39 -7.71
C CYS A 165 -7.35 -3.36 -7.34
N TYR A 166 -6.80 -2.18 -7.06
CA TYR A 166 -5.43 -2.06 -6.60
C TYR A 166 -5.28 -2.66 -5.20
N PRO A 167 -4.28 -3.53 -4.95
CA PRO A 167 -4.06 -4.09 -3.63
C PRO A 167 -3.79 -3.00 -2.58
N VAL A 168 -4.48 -3.08 -1.44
CA VAL A 168 -4.20 -2.21 -0.29
C VAL A 168 -2.99 -2.76 0.47
N LYS A 169 -1.92 -1.97 0.55
CA LYS A 169 -0.69 -2.33 1.26
C LYS A 169 -0.64 -1.80 2.69
N GLY A 170 -1.52 -0.85 3.03
CA GLY A 170 -1.72 -0.41 4.41
C GLY A 170 -2.09 1.06 4.54
N ARG A 171 -1.47 1.76 5.51
CA ARG A 171 -1.82 3.13 5.88
C ARG A 171 -0.59 4.02 6.00
N LEU A 172 -0.73 5.25 5.51
CA LEU A 172 0.25 6.31 5.69
C LEU A 172 -0.03 7.05 7.01
N VAL A 173 0.92 6.99 7.93
CA VAL A 173 0.86 7.70 9.20
C VAL A 173 1.74 8.95 9.10
N PRO A 174 1.19 10.16 9.30
CA PRO A 174 1.97 11.39 9.26
C PRO A 174 2.91 11.47 10.47
N ASP A 175 4.10 12.05 10.25
CA ASP A 175 5.12 12.20 11.29
C ASP A 175 4.61 12.97 12.53
N SER A 176 3.64 13.87 12.35
CA SER A 176 3.00 14.62 13.44
C SER A 176 2.13 13.76 14.38
N LYS A 177 1.70 12.57 13.93
CA LYS A 177 0.93 11.61 14.73
C LYS A 177 1.83 10.53 15.37
N LEU A 178 3.14 10.53 15.08
CA LEU A 178 4.09 9.61 15.69
C LEU A 178 4.47 10.07 17.11
N PRO A 179 4.66 9.14 18.06
CA PRO A 179 5.17 9.50 19.39
C PRO A 179 6.56 10.15 19.31
N SER A 180 6.84 11.07 20.22
CA SER A 180 8.15 11.74 20.29
C SER A 180 9.27 10.77 20.63
N ALA A 181 10.37 10.82 19.87
CA ALA A 181 11.59 10.04 20.13
C ALA A 181 12.23 10.34 21.50
N GLU A 182 11.90 11.47 22.11
CA GLU A 182 12.44 11.90 23.41
C GLU A 182 11.62 11.42 24.61
N ARG A 183 10.45 10.79 24.39
CA ARG A 183 9.66 10.26 25.52
C ARG A 183 10.35 9.05 26.13
N THR A 184 10.27 8.89 27.45
CA THR A 184 10.74 7.71 28.16
C THR A 184 9.64 6.63 28.16
N ILE A 185 9.98 5.40 27.80
CA ILE A 185 9.08 4.24 27.77
C ILE A 185 9.58 3.22 28.77
N SER A 186 8.72 2.79 29.70
CA SER A 186 9.06 1.72 30.65
C SER A 186 8.97 0.35 29.99
N MET A 187 9.64 -0.66 30.56
CA MET A 187 9.53 -2.06 30.10
C MET A 187 8.08 -2.58 30.11
N GLU A 188 7.29 -2.16 31.12
CA GLU A 188 5.88 -2.52 31.22
C GLU A 188 5.03 -1.88 30.12
N GLU A 189 5.34 -0.64 29.73
CA GLU A 189 4.67 0.00 28.59
C GLU A 189 5.08 -0.66 27.27
N LEU A 190 6.38 -0.95 27.10
CA LEU A 190 6.91 -1.62 25.91
C LEU A 190 6.20 -2.95 25.64
N ALA A 191 6.01 -3.76 26.69
CA ALA A 191 5.33 -5.05 26.63
C ALA A 191 3.87 -4.98 26.14
N LYS A 192 3.22 -3.82 26.22
CA LYS A 192 1.85 -3.63 25.69
C LYS A 192 1.83 -3.53 24.17
N TYR A 193 2.95 -3.27 23.51
CA TYR A 193 3.03 -3.06 22.06
C TYR A 193 3.76 -4.24 21.40
N ASP A 194 3.23 -5.44 21.56
CA ASP A 194 3.79 -6.68 21.00
C ASP A 194 3.19 -7.06 19.63
N GLY A 195 2.30 -6.24 19.09
CA GLY A 195 1.59 -6.50 17.84
C GLY A 195 0.43 -7.50 17.93
N ASN A 196 0.17 -8.11 19.09
CA ASN A 196 -0.93 -9.04 19.29
C ASN A 196 -2.21 -8.35 19.81
N ASN A 197 -2.11 -7.09 20.24
CA ASN A 197 -3.29 -6.31 20.62
C ASN A 197 -4.28 -6.20 19.45
N GLN A 198 -5.58 -6.16 19.78
CA GLN A 198 -6.65 -6.02 18.78
C GLN A 198 -7.04 -4.56 18.50
N ASP A 199 -6.57 -3.63 19.34
CA ASP A 199 -6.91 -2.21 19.22
C ASP A 199 -5.95 -1.49 18.26
N ILE A 200 -6.32 -1.45 16.98
CA ILE A 200 -5.58 -0.71 15.95
C ILE A 200 -5.89 0.80 16.12
N PRO A 201 -4.87 1.66 16.36
CA PRO A 201 -5.09 3.10 16.46
C PRO A 201 -5.70 3.69 15.17
N THR A 202 -6.52 4.73 15.31
CA THR A 202 -7.13 5.40 14.15
C THR A 202 -6.05 5.89 13.17
N GLY A 203 -6.16 5.47 11.91
CA GLY A 203 -5.21 5.81 10.85
C GLY A 203 -4.05 4.82 10.69
N TYR A 204 -3.94 3.80 11.54
CA TYR A 204 -2.96 2.72 11.39
C TYR A 204 -3.59 1.54 10.63
N ALA A 205 -2.75 0.78 9.91
CA ALA A 205 -3.15 -0.46 9.25
C ALA A 205 -3.03 -1.69 10.17
N THR A 206 -2.10 -1.62 11.11
CA THR A 206 -1.80 -2.67 12.08
C THR A 206 -1.44 -2.03 13.41
N CYS A 207 -1.60 -2.80 14.49
CA CYS A 207 -1.17 -2.39 15.82
C CYS A 207 0.32 -2.05 15.85
N PRO A 208 0.73 -1.03 16.63
CA PRO A 208 2.13 -0.73 16.83
C PRO A 208 2.86 -1.93 17.43
N ILE A 209 4.07 -2.16 16.94
CA ILE A 209 4.95 -3.23 17.42
C ILE A 209 6.22 -2.53 17.87
N TYR A 210 6.44 -2.43 19.17
CA TYR A 210 7.64 -1.78 19.68
C TYR A 210 8.75 -2.78 19.91
N LEU A 211 9.96 -2.36 19.58
CA LEU A 211 11.19 -3.13 19.77
C LEU A 211 12.23 -2.24 20.43
N GLY A 212 12.68 -2.61 21.62
CA GLY A 212 13.79 -1.94 22.28
C GLY A 212 15.13 -2.43 21.72
N ALA A 213 16.02 -1.51 21.38
CA ALA A 213 17.40 -1.82 21.04
C ALA A 213 18.34 -0.69 21.49
N LEU A 214 19.35 -1.04 22.28
CA LEU A 214 20.14 -0.11 23.08
C LEU A 214 19.25 0.76 23.98
N ASP A 215 19.25 2.06 23.76
CA ASP A 215 18.51 3.07 24.49
C ASP A 215 17.25 3.52 23.74
N LYS A 216 17.03 3.03 22.52
CA LYS A 216 15.95 3.47 21.62
C LYS A 216 14.84 2.44 21.54
N VAL A 217 13.61 2.93 21.36
CA VAL A 217 12.44 2.11 21.05
C VAL A 217 11.99 2.41 19.63
N PHE A 218 11.93 1.37 18.80
CA PHE A 218 11.54 1.44 17.40
C PHE A 218 10.10 0.93 17.22
N ASP A 219 9.31 1.59 16.38
CA ASP A 219 8.05 1.04 15.90
C ASP A 219 8.27 0.24 14.62
N VAL A 220 8.36 -1.08 14.78
CA VAL A 220 8.61 -2.02 13.68
C VAL A 220 7.33 -2.37 12.92
N SER A 221 6.16 -1.84 13.30
CA SER A 221 4.92 -1.97 12.51
C SER A 221 5.00 -1.28 11.14
N PHE A 222 6.00 -0.42 10.94
CA PHE A 222 6.25 0.34 9.71
C PHE A 222 7.00 -0.42 8.62
N GLY A 223 7.12 -1.75 8.72
CA GLY A 223 7.88 -2.55 7.73
C GLY A 223 8.40 -3.89 8.24
N GLY A 224 8.26 -4.16 9.53
CA GLY A 224 8.68 -5.40 10.17
C GLY A 224 7.52 -6.31 10.56
N VAL A 225 6.29 -6.08 10.08
CA VAL A 225 5.10 -6.88 10.45
C VAL A 225 5.30 -8.37 10.12
N GLU A 226 5.85 -8.68 8.96
CA GLU A 226 6.18 -10.06 8.56
C GLU A 226 7.21 -10.72 9.50
N MET A 227 8.10 -9.91 10.08
CA MET A 227 9.22 -10.39 10.90
C MET A 227 8.85 -10.50 12.38
N TYR A 228 8.25 -9.46 12.93
CA TYR A 228 7.98 -9.27 14.36
C TYR A 228 6.50 -9.38 14.71
N GLY A 229 5.61 -9.37 13.72
CA GLY A 229 4.18 -9.57 13.94
C GLY A 229 3.84 -11.01 14.29
N LYS A 230 2.54 -11.27 14.42
CA LYS A 230 2.03 -12.60 14.73
C LYS A 230 2.52 -13.63 13.72
N ASP A 231 3.06 -14.74 14.22
CA ASP A 231 3.63 -15.84 13.43
C ASP A 231 4.95 -15.50 12.69
N GLY A 232 5.52 -14.31 12.92
CA GLY A 232 6.81 -13.91 12.38
C GLY A 232 8.01 -14.57 13.07
N PRO A 233 9.14 -14.81 12.37
CA PRO A 233 10.30 -15.51 12.92
C PRO A 233 10.97 -14.80 14.11
N TYR A 234 10.78 -13.48 14.21
CA TYR A 234 11.33 -12.60 15.25
C TYR A 234 10.26 -12.13 16.25
N GLN A 235 9.05 -12.69 16.24
CA GLN A 235 7.94 -12.32 17.12
C GLN A 235 8.33 -12.29 18.61
N ARG A 236 9.25 -13.16 19.05
CA ARG A 236 9.72 -13.21 20.44
C ARG A 236 10.38 -11.92 20.95
N PHE A 237 10.78 -11.03 20.04
CA PHE A 237 11.35 -9.72 20.36
C PHE A 237 10.31 -8.60 20.45
N ALA A 238 9.10 -8.81 19.94
CA ALA A 238 8.04 -7.82 19.97
C ALA A 238 7.66 -7.47 21.42
N GLY A 239 7.58 -6.17 21.72
CA GLY A 239 7.30 -5.64 23.04
C GLY A 239 8.44 -5.82 24.06
N LYS A 240 9.67 -6.13 23.63
CA LYS A 240 10.80 -6.38 24.53
C LYS A 240 12.04 -5.57 24.16
N ASP A 241 12.95 -5.44 25.13
CA ASP A 241 14.32 -5.00 24.85
C ASP A 241 15.12 -6.16 24.26
N ALA A 242 15.30 -6.14 22.95
CA ALA A 242 16.04 -7.16 22.21
C ALA A 242 17.55 -6.87 22.16
N SER A 243 18.07 -5.91 22.93
CA SER A 243 19.48 -5.50 22.90
C SER A 243 20.44 -6.68 23.01
N ARG A 244 20.28 -7.51 24.04
CA ARG A 244 21.15 -8.66 24.29
C ARG A 244 21.00 -9.74 23.22
N ALA A 245 19.76 -10.10 22.91
CA ALA A 245 19.45 -11.10 21.89
C ALA A 245 20.02 -10.72 20.51
N LEU A 246 19.91 -9.45 20.11
CA LEU A 246 20.49 -8.93 18.86
C LEU A 246 22.03 -8.93 18.90
N ALA A 247 22.63 -8.55 20.03
CA ALA A 247 24.08 -8.58 20.22
C ALA A 247 24.66 -10.00 20.09
N LEU A 248 23.97 -10.98 20.68
CA LEU A 248 24.38 -12.38 20.67
C LEU A 248 23.94 -13.13 19.41
N MET A 249 23.00 -12.57 18.64
CA MET A 249 22.29 -13.25 17.54
C MET A 249 21.60 -14.52 18.02
N SER A 250 20.95 -14.42 19.17
CA SER A 250 20.34 -15.55 19.89
C SER A 250 18.82 -15.41 19.92
N PHE A 251 18.15 -16.55 19.82
CA PHE A 251 16.71 -16.68 20.05
C PHE A 251 16.39 -17.37 21.38
N ASP A 252 17.41 -17.67 22.18
CA ASP A 252 17.23 -18.34 23.46
C ASP A 252 16.46 -17.42 24.44
N PRO A 253 15.40 -17.92 25.11
CA PRO A 253 14.60 -17.11 26.03
C PRO A 253 15.42 -16.37 27.10
N LYS A 254 16.52 -16.98 27.55
CA LYS A 254 17.44 -16.39 28.53
C LYS A 254 18.09 -15.10 28.02
N ASP A 255 18.38 -15.01 26.73
CA ASP A 255 18.97 -13.82 26.11
C ASP A 255 17.92 -12.79 25.71
N VAL A 256 16.67 -13.22 25.50
CA VAL A 256 15.54 -12.34 25.18
C VAL A 256 14.98 -11.66 26.44
N GLU A 257 15.00 -12.36 27.57
CA GLU A 257 14.49 -11.84 28.85
C GLU A 257 15.54 -11.02 29.61
N ASN A 258 16.82 -11.26 29.35
CA ASN A 258 17.90 -10.50 29.97
C ASN A 258 18.26 -9.27 29.13
N THR A 259 18.01 -8.08 29.67
CA THR A 259 18.28 -6.79 29.02
C THR A 259 19.70 -6.26 29.31
N ASP A 260 20.43 -6.90 30.22
CA ASP A 260 21.79 -6.50 30.57
C ASP A 260 22.76 -6.84 29.43
N ILE A 261 23.58 -5.85 29.08
CA ILE A 261 24.61 -5.92 28.05
C ILE A 261 26.00 -5.56 28.62
N SER A 262 26.12 -5.34 29.92
CA SER A 262 27.36 -4.92 30.58
C SER A 262 28.42 -6.02 30.62
N ASP A 263 28.00 -7.28 30.55
CA ASP A 263 28.84 -8.48 30.48
C ASP A 263 29.32 -8.81 29.05
N LEU A 264 28.81 -8.12 28.03
CA LEU A 264 29.09 -8.43 26.64
C LEU A 264 30.43 -7.84 26.17
N GLU A 265 31.15 -8.62 25.36
CA GLU A 265 32.35 -8.15 24.67
C GLU A 265 32.05 -7.02 23.68
N GLU A 266 33.02 -6.13 23.47
CA GLU A 266 32.91 -4.98 22.55
C GLU A 266 32.47 -5.37 21.13
N LYS A 267 32.92 -6.53 20.63
CA LYS A 267 32.52 -7.05 19.31
C LYS A 267 31.01 -7.32 19.23
N LYS A 268 30.40 -7.84 20.30
CA LYS A 268 28.96 -8.11 20.37
C LYS A 268 28.16 -6.81 20.49
N VAL A 269 28.67 -5.86 21.25
CA VAL A 269 28.10 -4.50 21.32
C VAL A 269 28.15 -3.80 19.95
N LYS A 270 29.21 -4.02 19.16
CA LYS A 270 29.28 -3.52 17.79
C LYS A 270 28.18 -4.09 16.89
N VAL A 271 27.94 -5.41 16.96
CA VAL A 271 26.84 -6.06 16.22
C VAL A 271 25.49 -5.44 16.57
N LEU A 272 25.23 -5.16 17.85
CA LEU A 272 24.03 -4.46 18.28
C LEU A 272 23.91 -3.05 17.69
N LYS A 273 25.01 -2.27 17.66
CA LYS A 273 25.02 -0.95 17.03
C LYS A 273 24.74 -1.02 15.52
N ASP A 274 25.26 -2.04 14.84
CA ASP A 274 25.02 -2.26 13.41
C ASP A 274 23.54 -2.61 13.14
N TRP A 275 22.89 -3.36 14.05
CA TRP A 275 21.44 -3.60 14.01
C TRP A 275 20.63 -2.31 14.19
N VAL A 276 20.98 -1.49 15.18
CA VAL A 276 20.34 -0.18 15.41
C VAL A 276 20.45 0.70 14.17
N LYS A 277 21.64 0.77 13.57
CA LYS A 277 21.85 1.49 12.29
C LYS A 277 20.99 0.92 11.16
N THR A 278 20.85 -0.40 11.09
CA THR A 278 19.99 -1.05 10.08
C THR A 278 18.51 -0.67 10.27
N PHE A 279 18.02 -0.61 11.51
CA PHE A 279 16.65 -0.18 11.79
C PHE A 279 16.40 1.28 11.42
N GLU A 280 17.36 2.17 11.70
CA GLU A 280 17.25 3.60 11.41
C GLU A 280 17.41 3.93 9.91
N GLU A 281 18.44 3.40 9.27
CA GLU A 281 18.83 3.82 7.92
C GLU A 281 18.24 2.93 6.82
N LYS A 282 18.34 1.60 7.00
CA LYS A 282 17.93 0.65 5.95
C LYS A 282 16.44 0.35 5.99
N LYS A 283 15.88 0.18 7.18
CA LYS A 283 14.45 -0.11 7.37
C LYS A 283 13.64 1.17 7.59
N GLY A 284 14.25 2.21 8.13
CA GLY A 284 13.59 3.49 8.36
C GLY A 284 12.46 3.41 9.38
N TYR A 285 12.60 2.56 10.40
CA TYR A 285 11.60 2.45 11.46
C TYR A 285 11.58 3.72 12.31
N PRO A 286 10.40 4.29 12.59
CA PRO A 286 10.30 5.43 13.50
C PRO A 286 10.83 5.11 14.89
N VAL A 287 11.62 6.03 15.46
CA VAL A 287 11.99 6.00 16.87
C VAL A 287 10.88 6.66 17.66
N VAL A 288 10.25 5.89 18.54
CA VAL A 288 9.06 6.32 19.30
C VAL A 288 9.38 6.64 20.76
N GLY A 289 10.64 6.58 21.18
CA GLY A 289 11.04 6.92 22.53
C GLY A 289 12.42 6.37 22.90
N LYS A 290 12.81 6.66 24.14
CA LYS A 290 13.96 6.08 24.83
C LYS A 290 13.51 5.10 25.88
N LEU A 291 14.21 3.97 25.97
CA LEU A 291 13.88 2.93 26.93
C LEU A 291 14.35 3.36 28.32
N ASP A 292 13.44 3.28 29.30
CA ASP A 292 13.78 3.48 30.70
C ASP A 292 14.58 2.28 31.20
N LYS A 293 15.89 2.48 31.43
CA LYS A 293 16.78 1.48 32.02
C LYS A 293 16.99 1.69 33.52
N THR A 294 16.22 2.58 34.13
CA THR A 294 16.28 2.82 35.57
C THR A 294 15.57 1.65 36.28
N LEU A 295 16.36 0.66 36.72
CA LEU A 295 15.97 -0.37 37.68
C LEU A 295 16.68 -0.09 39.01
#